data_AF-A0A847N9J8-F1
#
_entry.id   AF-A0A847N9J8-F1
#
_cell.length_a   1.000
_cell.length_b   1.000
_cell.length_c   1.000
_cell.angle_alpha   90.00
_cell.angle_beta   90.00
_cell.angle_gamma   90.00
#
_symmetry.space_group_name_H-M   'P 1'
#
loop_
_entity.id
_entity.type
_entity.pdbx_description
1 polymer ?
#
loop_
_entity_poly.entity_id
_entity_poly.type
_entity_poly.pdbx_seq_one_letter_code
_entity_poly.pdbx_strand_id
1 'polypeptide(L)'
;MSKTKTIAFVGLLVSMEIIFTRFLSFQTPIVRIGFGFIPIAFSGILFGPVIGGLAAVIADALGMMIFPRGAYFPGFTLSAFLTGAVYGLFLHRKPVTIANITKAVLLITIFVDLGLNSIWVYMTTGNAAAAFLIPRITKSAIMLPVQILTINILWRYIGSHINKSNYAKEH
;
A
#
# COMPACT_ATOMS: atom_id res chain seq x y z
N MET A 1 5.46 6.04 21.70
CA MET A 1 4.36 5.03 21.76
C MET A 1 4.93 3.73 22.29
N SER A 2 4.25 3.03 23.22
CA SER A 2 4.78 1.76 23.75
C SER A 2 4.70 0.66 22.69
N LYS A 3 5.61 -0.33 22.75
CA LYS A 3 5.68 -1.44 21.80
C LYS A 3 4.33 -2.16 21.64
N THR A 4 3.61 -2.37 22.75
CA THR A 4 2.28 -3.00 22.76
C THR A 4 1.25 -2.19 21.98
N LYS A 5 1.22 -0.87 22.16
CA LYS A 5 0.30 0.00 21.41
C LYS A 5 0.64 -0.03 19.92
N THR A 6 1.91 0.01 19.55
CA THR A 6 2.33 -0.07 18.14
C THR A 6 1.84 -1.35 17.48
N ILE A 7 2.01 -2.50 18.12
CA ILE A 7 1.54 -3.79 17.59
C ILE A 7 0.02 -3.79 17.42
N ALA A 8 -0.74 -3.27 18.39
CA ALA A 8 -2.19 -3.19 18.30
C ALA A 8 -2.66 -2.32 17.11
N PHE A 9 -2.05 -1.15 16.91
CA PHE A 9 -2.38 -0.28 15.78
C PHE A 9 -1.97 -0.88 14.43
N VAL A 10 -0.81 -1.53 14.36
CA VAL A 10 -0.38 -2.24 13.14
C VAL A 10 -1.37 -3.36 12.82
N GLY A 11 -1.79 -4.17 13.80
CA GLY A 11 -2.80 -5.20 13.61
C GLY A 11 -4.13 -4.63 13.11
N LEU A 12 -4.56 -3.49 13.64
CA LEU A 12 -5.76 -2.80 13.16
C LEU A 12 -5.61 -2.36 11.70
N LEU A 13 -4.49 -1.73 11.33
CA LEU A 13 -4.23 -1.31 9.94
C LEU A 13 -4.14 -2.49 8.97
N VAL A 14 -3.54 -3.61 9.39
CA VAL A 14 -3.51 -4.86 8.63
C VAL A 14 -4.92 -5.39 8.40
N SER A 15 -5.74 -5.47 9.45
CA SER A 15 -7.13 -5.94 9.31
C SER A 15 -7.95 -5.03 8.38
N MET A 16 -7.72 -3.71 8.46
CA MET A 16 -8.36 -2.73 7.60
C MET A 16 -7.92 -2.87 6.14
N GLU A 17 -6.64 -3.14 5.88
CA GLU A 17 -6.13 -3.44 4.54
C GLU A 17 -6.88 -4.62 3.95
N ILE A 18 -6.97 -5.73 4.69
CA ILE A 18 -7.61 -6.96 4.21
C ILE A 18 -9.07 -6.66 3.89
N ILE A 19 -9.80 -5.96 4.77
CA ILE A 19 -11.20 -5.60 4.52
C ILE A 19 -11.32 -4.69 3.29
N PHE A 20 -10.46 -3.68 3.17
CA PHE A 20 -10.50 -2.70 2.09
C PHE A 20 -10.22 -3.33 0.74
N THR A 21 -9.23 -4.21 0.71
CA THR A 21 -8.89 -4.99 -0.45
C THR A 21 -10.03 -5.94 -0.78
N ARG A 22 -10.58 -6.70 0.16
CA ARG A 22 -11.53 -7.78 -0.15
C ARG A 22 -12.95 -7.32 -0.43
N PHE A 23 -13.46 -6.36 0.33
CA PHE A 23 -14.87 -5.95 0.31
C PHE A 23 -15.11 -4.57 -0.33
N LEU A 24 -14.16 -3.65 -0.20
CA LEU A 24 -14.31 -2.26 -0.70
C LEU A 24 -13.64 -2.04 -2.05
N SER A 25 -13.14 -3.09 -2.71
CA SER A 25 -12.58 -2.96 -4.06
C SER A 25 -13.67 -3.00 -5.12
N PHE A 26 -13.74 -1.98 -5.97
CA PHE A 26 -14.55 -2.02 -7.18
C PHE A 26 -13.90 -2.94 -8.21
N GLN A 27 -14.62 -3.98 -8.60
CA GLN A 27 -14.17 -4.94 -9.62
C GLN A 27 -14.96 -4.70 -10.91
N THR A 28 -14.26 -4.30 -11.97
CA THR A 28 -14.77 -4.43 -13.33
C THR A 28 -14.19 -5.71 -13.95
N PRO A 29 -14.75 -6.21 -15.07
CA PRO A 29 -14.24 -7.41 -15.74
C PRO A 29 -12.76 -7.30 -16.17
N ILE A 30 -12.24 -6.08 -16.27
CA ILE A 30 -10.89 -5.80 -16.79
C ILE A 30 -9.98 -5.19 -15.70
N VAL A 31 -10.54 -4.40 -14.77
CA VAL A 31 -9.76 -3.61 -13.82
C VAL A 31 -10.37 -3.68 -12.43
N ARG A 32 -9.52 -3.95 -11.43
CA ARG A 32 -9.87 -3.84 -10.01
C ARG A 32 -9.24 -2.61 -9.39
N ILE A 33 -10.08 -1.71 -8.91
CA ILE A 33 -9.72 -0.51 -8.15
C ILE A 33 -9.89 -0.86 -6.67
N GLY A 34 -8.80 -0.86 -5.91
CA GLY A 34 -8.80 -1.24 -4.49
C GLY A 34 -8.22 -0.13 -3.62
N PHE A 35 -8.72 -0.04 -2.39
CA PHE A 35 -8.30 0.96 -1.41
C PHE A 35 -7.32 0.42 -0.35
N GLY A 36 -6.80 -0.80 -0.52
CA GLY A 36 -5.82 -1.41 0.39
C GLY A 36 -4.51 -0.63 0.52
N PHE A 37 -4.20 0.27 -0.43
CA PHE A 37 -3.05 1.17 -0.30
C PHE A 37 -3.19 2.13 0.90
N ILE A 38 -4.41 2.46 1.34
CA ILE A 38 -4.63 3.46 2.40
C ILE A 38 -4.04 2.97 3.73
N PRO A 39 -4.43 1.80 4.29
CA PRO A 39 -3.91 1.40 5.60
C PRO A 39 -2.40 1.11 5.56
N ILE A 40 -1.88 0.62 4.42
CA ILE A 40 -0.45 0.41 4.21
C ILE A 40 0.32 1.73 4.17
N ALA A 41 -0.17 2.73 3.43
CA ALA A 41 0.43 4.06 3.40
C ALA A 41 0.46 4.68 4.80
N PHE A 42 -0.66 4.60 5.55
CA PHE A 42 -0.74 5.09 6.92
C PHE A 42 0.20 4.33 7.87
N SER A 43 0.33 3.01 7.71
CA SER A 43 1.32 2.22 8.49
C SER A 43 2.74 2.72 8.23
N GLY A 44 3.10 2.99 6.98
CA GLY A 44 4.39 3.58 6.61
C GLY A 44 4.56 4.99 7.18
N ILE A 45 3.57 5.87 7.06
CA ILE A 45 3.62 7.23 7.57
C ILE A 45 3.82 7.24 9.10
N LEU A 46 3.10 6.40 9.84
CA LEU A 46 3.08 6.41 11.30
C LEU A 46 4.27 5.64 11.92
N PHE A 47 4.67 4.51 11.33
CA PHE A 47 5.60 3.58 11.96
C PHE A 47 6.91 3.38 11.17
N GLY A 48 7.05 4.03 10.01
CA GLY A 48 8.28 4.02 9.23
C GLY A 48 8.39 2.87 8.24
N PRO A 49 9.51 2.81 7.49
CA PRO A 49 9.67 1.89 6.35
C PRO A 49 9.66 0.42 6.76
N VAL A 50 10.33 0.06 7.85
CA VAL A 50 10.42 -1.36 8.28
C VAL A 50 9.07 -1.88 8.75
N ILE A 51 8.40 -1.15 9.66
CA ILE A 51 7.10 -1.58 10.20
C ILE A 51 6.01 -1.48 9.12
N GLY A 52 6.04 -0.44 8.28
CA GLY A 52 5.12 -0.30 7.14
C GLY A 52 5.25 -1.45 6.14
N GLY A 53 6.48 -1.84 5.79
CA GLY A 53 6.75 -2.98 4.93
C GLY A 53 6.31 -4.31 5.56
N LEU A 54 6.64 -4.55 6.83
CA LEU A 54 6.22 -5.78 7.54
C LEU A 54 4.69 -5.86 7.68
N ALA A 55 4.01 -4.74 7.93
CA ALA A 55 2.55 -4.70 7.95
C ALA A 55 1.97 -5.13 6.60
N ALA A 56 2.54 -4.67 5.49
CA ALA A 56 2.12 -5.08 4.14
C ALA A 56 2.37 -6.56 3.86
N VAL A 57 3.50 -7.12 4.33
CA VAL A 57 3.79 -8.56 4.24
C VAL A 57 2.75 -9.39 4.98
N ILE A 58 2.43 -9.00 6.22
CA ILE A 58 1.44 -9.71 7.05
C ILE A 58 0.07 -9.62 6.40
N ALA A 59 -0.31 -8.43 5.89
CA ALA A 59 -1.57 -8.21 5.22
C ALA A 59 -1.71 -9.07 3.94
N ASP A 60 -0.65 -9.16 3.13
CA ASP A 60 -0.62 -10.00 1.93
C ASP A 60 -0.74 -11.49 2.28
N ALA A 61 0.07 -11.98 3.21
CA ALA A 61 0.08 -13.37 3.63
C ALA A 61 -1.27 -13.80 4.24
N LEU A 62 -1.77 -13.06 5.23
CA LEU A 62 -3.06 -13.34 5.86
C LEU A 62 -4.21 -13.16 4.88
N GLY A 63 -4.16 -12.12 4.05
CA GLY A 63 -5.15 -11.87 3.02
C GLY A 63 -5.25 -13.03 2.04
N MET A 64 -4.13 -13.65 1.65
CA MET A 64 -4.10 -14.83 0.77
C MET A 64 -4.53 -16.12 1.48
N MET A 65 -4.20 -16.29 2.77
CA MET A 65 -4.65 -17.44 3.56
C MET A 65 -6.16 -17.46 3.77
N ILE A 66 -6.77 -16.31 4.08
CA ILE A 66 -8.20 -16.22 4.39
C ILE A 66 -9.03 -16.17 3.10
N PHE A 67 -8.56 -15.45 2.08
CA PHE A 67 -9.28 -15.23 0.83
C PHE A 67 -8.37 -15.49 -0.39
N PRO A 68 -8.04 -16.77 -0.66
CA PRO A 68 -7.15 -17.12 -1.76
C PRO A 68 -7.74 -16.68 -3.10
N ARG A 69 -6.94 -16.00 -3.92
CA ARG A 69 -7.33 -15.53 -5.27
C ARG A 69 -6.34 -15.96 -6.34
N GLY A 70 -5.72 -17.13 -6.15
CA GLY A 70 -4.71 -17.70 -7.02
C GLY A 70 -3.62 -18.42 -6.21
N ALA A 71 -2.64 -18.97 -6.92
CA ALA A 71 -1.48 -19.57 -6.28
C ALA A 71 -0.66 -18.52 -5.53
N TYR A 72 -0.26 -18.84 -4.30
CA TYR A 72 0.66 -18.00 -3.55
C TYR A 72 2.02 -17.97 -4.24
N PHE A 73 2.54 -16.77 -4.48
CA PHE A 73 3.88 -16.56 -5.02
C PHE A 73 4.64 -15.54 -4.15
N PRO A 74 5.76 -15.93 -3.51
CA PRO A 74 6.50 -15.06 -2.58
C PRO A 74 6.93 -13.71 -3.15
N GLY A 75 7.11 -13.60 -4.48
CA GLY A 75 7.44 -12.32 -5.13
C GLY A 75 6.36 -11.24 -4.95
N PHE A 76 5.07 -11.61 -4.89
CA PHE A 76 4.00 -10.63 -4.60
C PHE A 76 4.08 -10.12 -3.17
N THR A 77 4.46 -10.97 -2.21
CA THR A 77 4.71 -10.55 -0.82
C THR A 77 5.91 -9.61 -0.72
N LEU A 78 6.97 -9.84 -1.51
CA LEU A 78 8.10 -8.91 -1.62
C LEU A 78 7.65 -7.56 -2.20
N SER A 79 6.83 -7.56 -3.24
CA SER A 79 6.22 -6.32 -3.77
C SER A 79 5.38 -5.58 -2.73
N ALA A 80 4.62 -6.31 -1.89
CA ALA A 80 3.86 -5.73 -0.78
C ALA A 80 4.80 -5.07 0.24
N PHE A 81 5.88 -5.75 0.65
CA PHE A 81 6.90 -5.19 1.54
C PHE A 81 7.46 -3.87 0.99
N LEU A 82 7.87 -3.87 -0.28
CA LEU A 82 8.46 -2.69 -0.92
C LEU A 82 7.47 -1.54 -0.98
N THR A 83 6.20 -1.81 -1.28
CA THR A 83 5.13 -0.80 -1.26
C THR A 83 5.04 -0.12 0.11
N GLY A 84 4.93 -0.90 1.20
CA GLY A 84 4.87 -0.36 2.55
C GLY A 84 6.15 0.37 2.96
N ALA A 85 7.31 -0.16 2.58
CA ALA A 85 8.61 0.43 2.88
C ALA A 85 8.82 1.76 2.15
N VAL A 86 8.42 1.87 0.89
CA VAL A 86 8.54 3.11 0.11
C VAL A 86 7.64 4.20 0.68
N TYR A 87 6.39 3.89 1.05
CA TYR A 87 5.56 4.87 1.76
C TYR A 87 6.21 5.35 3.05
N GLY A 88 6.77 4.44 3.85
CA GLY A 88 7.52 4.82 5.05
C GLY A 88 8.76 5.66 4.77
N LEU A 89 9.54 5.34 3.74
CA LEU A 89 10.77 6.06 3.41
C LEU A 89 10.52 7.52 3.00
N PHE A 90 9.45 7.77 2.26
CA PHE A 90 9.12 9.09 1.72
C PHE A 90 8.22 9.92 2.63
N LEU A 91 7.42 9.29 3.49
CA LEU A 91 6.39 9.98 4.27
C LEU A 91 6.58 9.89 5.79
N HIS A 92 7.42 8.98 6.31
CA HIS A 92 7.70 8.93 7.74
C HIS A 92 8.69 10.03 8.16
N ARG A 93 8.37 10.76 9.24
CA ARG A 93 9.15 11.90 9.78
C ARG A 93 9.46 12.98 8.74
N LYS A 94 8.68 13.02 7.66
CA LYS A 94 8.76 14.01 6.58
C LYS A 94 7.39 14.65 6.42
N PRO A 95 7.30 15.90 5.94
CA PRO A 95 6.01 16.52 5.71
C PRO A 95 5.29 15.75 4.60
N VAL A 96 4.06 15.32 4.87
CA VAL A 96 3.19 14.58 3.93
C VAL A 96 2.56 15.57 2.95
N THR A 97 3.40 16.14 2.09
CA THR A 97 3.02 17.05 1.02
C THR A 97 2.68 16.28 -0.24
N ILE A 98 1.93 16.91 -1.16
CA ILE A 98 1.62 16.33 -2.48
C ILE A 98 2.90 15.89 -3.18
N ALA A 99 3.98 16.69 -3.12
CA ALA A 99 5.25 16.33 -3.75
C ALA A 99 5.87 15.02 -3.20
N ASN A 100 5.90 14.82 -1.88
CA ASN A 100 6.45 13.60 -1.29
C ASN A 100 5.56 12.38 -1.55
N ILE A 101 4.24 12.56 -1.52
CA ILE A 101 3.27 11.51 -1.87
C ILE A 101 3.45 11.12 -3.34
N THR A 102 3.53 12.08 -4.26
CA THR A 102 3.74 11.83 -5.69
C THR A 102 5.03 11.05 -5.94
N LYS A 103 6.14 11.41 -5.28
CA LYS A 103 7.41 10.64 -5.40
C LYS A 103 7.24 9.19 -4.95
N ALA A 104 6.60 8.97 -3.80
CA ALA A 104 6.36 7.63 -3.27
C ALA A 104 5.48 6.80 -4.21
N VAL A 105 4.33 7.36 -4.62
CA VAL A 105 3.36 6.69 -5.49
C VAL A 105 3.95 6.41 -6.87
N LEU A 106 4.72 7.34 -7.45
CA LEU A 106 5.40 7.13 -8.73
C LEU A 106 6.43 5.99 -8.64
N LEU A 107 7.23 5.97 -7.58
CA LEU A 107 8.23 4.92 -7.39
C LEU A 107 7.54 3.55 -7.24
N ILE A 108 6.49 3.45 -6.44
CA ILE A 108 5.70 2.23 -6.28
C ILE A 108 5.09 1.81 -7.63
N THR A 109 4.46 2.75 -8.34
CA THR A 109 3.79 2.47 -9.60
C THR A 109 4.78 1.92 -10.65
N ILE A 110 5.92 2.58 -10.83
CA ILE A 110 6.89 2.22 -11.87
C ILE A 110 7.64 0.93 -11.50
N PHE A 111 8.23 0.88 -10.30
CA PHE A 111 9.13 -0.21 -9.94
C PHE A 111 8.38 -1.44 -9.42
N VAL A 112 7.35 -1.24 -8.60
CA VAL A 112 6.62 -2.36 -7.97
C VAL A 112 5.47 -2.83 -8.85
N ASP A 113 4.57 -1.94 -9.25
CA ASP A 113 3.35 -2.34 -9.98
C ASP A 113 3.60 -2.69 -11.45
N LEU A 114 4.41 -1.89 -12.16
CA LEU A 114 4.72 -2.14 -13.57
C LEU A 114 5.96 -3.01 -13.76
N GLY A 115 6.97 -2.88 -12.91
CA GLY A 115 8.19 -3.69 -12.96
C GLY A 115 8.00 -5.08 -12.34
N LEU A 116 8.16 -5.16 -11.02
CA LEU A 116 8.19 -6.43 -10.28
C LEU A 116 6.91 -7.24 -10.47
N ASN A 117 5.73 -6.63 -10.29
CA ASN A 117 4.46 -7.34 -10.41
C ASN A 117 4.21 -7.88 -11.83
N SER A 118 4.79 -7.27 -12.88
CA SER A 118 4.71 -7.81 -14.24
C SER A 118 5.65 -9.00 -14.44
N ILE A 119 6.86 -8.94 -13.86
CA ILE A 119 7.81 -10.07 -13.86
C ILE A 119 7.19 -11.27 -13.14
N TRP A 120 6.56 -11.06 -11.98
CA TRP A 120 5.91 -12.14 -11.22
C TRP A 120 4.75 -12.77 -11.98
N VAL A 121 3.97 -11.97 -12.73
CA VAL A 121 2.92 -12.53 -13.59
C VAL A 121 3.51 -13.31 -14.75
N TYR A 122 4.55 -12.80 -15.41
CA TYR A 122 5.24 -13.56 -16.45
C TYR A 122 5.76 -14.92 -15.96
N MET A 123 6.34 -14.97 -14.75
CA MET A 123 6.79 -16.22 -14.15
C MET A 123 5.66 -17.20 -13.79
N THR A 124 4.47 -16.69 -13.44
CA THR A 124 3.36 -17.53 -12.95
C THR A 124 2.36 -17.93 -14.03
N THR A 125 2.20 -17.13 -15.09
CA THR A 125 1.22 -17.37 -16.18
C THR A 125 1.88 -17.54 -17.56
N GLY A 126 3.20 -17.40 -17.66
CA GLY A 126 3.95 -17.55 -18.91
C GLY A 126 3.58 -16.49 -19.94
N ASN A 127 3.44 -16.91 -21.21
CA ASN A 127 3.17 -16.01 -22.33
C ASN A 127 1.80 -15.28 -22.27
N ALA A 128 0.88 -15.74 -21.42
CA ALA A 128 -0.38 -15.03 -21.16
C ALA A 128 -0.17 -13.68 -20.43
N ALA A 129 0.99 -13.47 -19.82
CA ALA A 129 1.30 -12.22 -19.11
C ALA A 129 1.27 -10.98 -19.99
N ALA A 130 1.63 -11.10 -21.28
CA ALA A 130 1.62 -9.98 -22.22
C ALA A 130 0.22 -9.37 -22.39
N ALA A 131 -0.83 -10.19 -22.32
CA ALA A 131 -2.22 -9.73 -22.39
C ALA A 131 -2.63 -8.87 -21.18
N PHE A 132 -1.96 -9.04 -20.03
CA PHE A 132 -2.26 -8.29 -18.81
C PHE A 132 -1.47 -6.99 -18.68
N LEU A 133 -0.47 -6.74 -19.52
CA LEU A 133 0.37 -5.53 -19.43
C LEU A 133 -0.41 -4.25 -19.75
N ILE A 134 -1.18 -4.24 -20.84
CA ILE A 134 -1.96 -3.05 -21.23
C ILE A 134 -2.99 -2.69 -20.13
N PRO A 135 -3.84 -3.63 -19.65
CA PRO A 135 -4.73 -3.36 -18.53
C PRO A 135 -4.02 -2.85 -17.27
N ARG A 136 -2.81 -3.34 -16.97
CA ARG A 136 -2.01 -2.89 -15.82
C ARG A 136 -1.52 -1.46 -15.97
N ILE A 137 -1.05 -1.07 -17.15
CA ILE A 137 -0.61 0.30 -17.42
C ILE A 137 -1.80 1.25 -17.28
N THR A 138 -2.93 0.93 -17.92
CA THR A 138 -4.15 1.75 -17.84
C THR A 138 -4.65 1.86 -16.40
N LYS A 139 -4.75 0.74 -15.68
CA LYS A 139 -5.14 0.75 -14.26
C LYS A 139 -4.20 1.62 -13.43
N SER A 140 -2.89 1.43 -13.57
CA SER A 140 -1.90 2.13 -12.73
C SER A 140 -1.90 3.63 -13.01
N ALA A 141 -2.06 4.02 -14.27
CA ALA A 141 -2.20 5.43 -14.66
C ALA A 141 -3.45 6.09 -14.04
N ILE A 142 -4.58 5.37 -13.97
CA ILE A 142 -5.80 5.87 -13.30
C ILE A 142 -5.64 5.89 -11.78
N MET A 143 -5.02 4.86 -11.20
CA MET A 143 -4.85 4.75 -9.75
C MET A 143 -3.85 5.76 -9.20
N LEU A 144 -2.86 6.18 -9.97
CA LEU A 144 -1.84 7.13 -9.55
C LEU A 144 -2.43 8.44 -9.00
N PRO A 145 -3.26 9.22 -9.74
CA PRO A 145 -3.87 10.42 -9.19
C PRO A 145 -4.83 10.12 -8.04
N VAL A 146 -5.55 8.99 -8.10
CA VAL A 146 -6.46 8.56 -7.03
C VAL A 146 -5.69 8.36 -5.72
N GLN A 147 -4.60 7.60 -5.74
CA GLN A 147 -3.77 7.36 -4.55
C GLN A 147 -3.20 8.65 -3.98
N ILE A 148 -2.67 9.53 -4.83
CA ILE A 148 -2.08 10.80 -4.39
C ILE A 148 -3.14 11.66 -3.69
N LEU A 149 -4.30 11.85 -4.31
CA LEU A 149 -5.38 12.66 -3.76
C LEU A 149 -5.95 12.04 -2.49
N THR A 150 -6.21 10.73 -2.48
CA THR A 150 -6.76 10.04 -1.31
C THR A 150 -5.81 10.11 -0.12
N ILE A 151 -4.51 9.84 -0.30
CA ILE A 151 -3.53 9.94 0.79
C ILE A 151 -3.44 11.38 1.29
N ASN A 152 -3.39 12.37 0.38
CA ASN A 152 -3.26 13.78 0.77
C ASN A 152 -4.48 14.28 1.56
N ILE A 153 -5.69 14.00 1.07
CA ILE A 153 -6.94 14.40 1.71
C ILE A 153 -7.06 13.73 3.08
N LEU A 154 -6.91 12.40 3.14
CA LEU A 154 -7.03 11.67 4.40
C LEU A 154 -5.98 12.10 5.41
N TRP A 155 -4.73 12.36 4.98
CA TRP A 155 -3.71 12.87 5.88
C TRP A 155 -4.03 14.27 6.39
N ARG A 156 -4.61 15.17 5.58
CA ARG A 156 -5.01 16.50 6.07
C ARG A 156 -6.09 16.40 7.15
N TYR A 157 -7.09 15.54 6.96
CA TYR A 157 -8.15 15.35 7.95
C TYR A 157 -7.66 14.63 9.19
N ILE A 158 -7.03 13.46 9.02
CA ILE A 158 -6.62 12.58 10.14
C ILE A 158 -5.36 13.12 10.81
N GLY A 159 -4.36 13.55 10.02
CA GLY A 159 -3.11 14.10 10.51
C GLY A 159 -3.32 15.35 11.36
N SER A 160 -4.35 16.16 11.11
CA SER A 160 -4.70 17.27 12.01
C SER A 160 -5.11 16.82 13.42
N HIS A 161 -5.74 15.65 13.56
CA HIS A 161 -6.15 15.07 14.84
C HIS A 161 -5.00 14.30 15.50
N ILE A 162 -4.19 13.60 14.71
CA ILE A 162 -2.99 12.89 15.19
C ILE A 162 -1.95 13.91 15.68
N ASN A 163 -1.75 15.03 14.97
CA ASN A 163 -0.87 16.10 15.42
C ASN A 163 -1.40 16.83 16.66
N LYS A 164 -2.71 17.10 16.71
CA LYS A 164 -3.34 17.71 17.90
C LYS A 164 -3.29 16.80 19.13
N SER A 165 -3.33 15.49 18.95
CA SER A 165 -3.24 14.53 20.05
C SER A 165 -1.82 14.29 20.56
N ASN A 166 -0.76 14.79 19.89
CA ASN A 166 0.63 14.47 20.30
C ASN A 166 1.79 15.36 19.80
N TYR A 167 1.61 16.65 19.47
CA TYR A 167 2.75 17.45 18.92
C TYR A 167 2.84 18.90 19.42
N ALA A 168 2.53 19.13 20.69
CA ALA A 168 3.19 20.18 21.45
C ALA A 168 4.02 19.47 22.52
N LYS A 169 5.35 19.60 22.44
CA LYS A 169 6.34 19.05 23.38
C LYS A 169 6.55 17.53 23.26
N GLU A 170 7.57 17.13 22.51
CA GLU A 170 8.69 16.32 23.02
C GLU A 170 9.58 15.87 21.84
N HIS A 171 10.71 16.57 21.73
CA HIS A 171 11.90 16.34 20.89
C HIS A 171 11.89 16.91 19.47
#